data_AF-A0A959I4Y1-F1
#
_entry.id   AF-A0A959I4Y1-F1
#
_cell.length_a   1.000
_cell.length_b   1.000
_cell.length_c   1.000
_cell.angle_alpha   90.00
_cell.angle_beta   90.00
_cell.angle_gamma   90.00
#
_symmetry.space_group_name_H-M   'P 1'
#
loop_
_entity.id
_entity.type
_entity.pdbx_description
1 polymer ?
#
loop_
_entity_poly.entity_id
_entity_poly.type
_entity_poly.pdbx_seq_one_letter_code
_entity_poly.pdbx_strand_id
1 'polypeptide(L)'
;VGECSIWGGLPAMRNMIPLEECLEEAYLNSITTVAGEHIVPYHEDLPKILDKVYPCNEIVKIDYFIPGCPPNPEHIWKAVKNLLWGDQYSILYSEFKYD
;
A
#
# COMPACT_ATOMS: atom_id res chain seq x y z
N VAL A 1 -6.32 -4.69 4.50
CA VAL A 1 -7.44 -3.73 4.39
C VAL A 1 -7.03 -2.64 3.43
N GLY A 2 -7.85 -2.36 2.42
CA GLY A 2 -7.56 -1.40 1.38
C GLY A 2 -6.65 -1.94 0.27
N GLU A 3 -6.72 -1.28 -0.87
CA GLU A 3 -6.09 -1.68 -2.11
C GLU A 3 -4.60 -1.98 -2.01
N CYS A 4 -3.84 -1.11 -1.35
CA CYS A 4 -2.39 -1.28 -1.17
C CYS A 4 -2.04 -2.65 -0.57
N SER A 5 -2.87 -3.17 0.35
CA SER A 5 -2.63 -4.47 0.97
C SER A 5 -3.01 -5.67 0.10
N ILE A 6 -3.96 -5.50 -0.83
CA ILE A 6 -4.55 -6.60 -1.60
C ILE A 6 -3.81 -6.80 -2.93
N TRP A 7 -3.45 -5.70 -3.60
CA TRP A 7 -2.83 -5.70 -4.93
C TRP A 7 -1.64 -4.73 -5.05
N GLY A 8 -1.13 -4.21 -3.93
CA GLY A 8 0.01 -3.29 -3.89
C GLY A 8 -0.38 -1.82 -4.10
N GLY A 9 -1.47 -1.56 -4.82
CA GLY A 9 -2.08 -0.23 -4.99
C GLY A 9 -1.19 0.76 -5.75
N LEU A 10 -1.41 2.06 -5.53
CA LEU A 10 -0.59 3.13 -6.12
C LEU A 10 0.93 2.94 -5.91
N PRO A 11 1.42 2.53 -4.72
CA PRO A 11 2.85 2.29 -4.53
C PRO A 11 3.44 1.24 -5.48
N ALA A 12 2.67 0.22 -5.89
CA ALA A 12 3.15 -0.82 -6.80
C ALA A 12 3.34 -0.34 -8.24
N MET A 13 2.87 0.87 -8.60
CA MET A 13 3.15 1.46 -9.91
C MET A 13 4.66 1.61 -10.17
N ARG A 14 5.48 1.78 -9.11
CA ARG A 14 6.94 1.85 -9.27
C ARG A 14 7.58 0.53 -9.73
N ASN A 15 6.88 -0.61 -9.65
CA ASN A 15 7.47 -1.92 -9.92
C ASN A 15 7.96 -2.10 -11.37
N MET A 16 7.58 -1.21 -12.27
CA MET A 16 8.05 -1.14 -13.66
C MET A 16 9.35 -0.34 -13.83
N ILE A 17 9.83 0.32 -12.77
CA ILE A 17 11.03 1.15 -12.74
C ILE A 17 12.00 0.56 -11.70
N PRO A 18 13.30 0.42 -12.00
CA PRO A 18 14.28 -0.02 -11.02
C PRO A 18 14.28 0.87 -9.77
N LEU A 19 14.46 0.25 -8.59
CA LEU A 19 14.47 0.97 -7.31
C LEU A 19 15.56 2.05 -7.26
N GLU A 20 16.72 1.76 -7.84
CA GLU A 20 17.85 2.71 -7.92
C GLU A 20 17.43 3.99 -8.63
N GLU A 21 16.87 3.90 -9.84
CA GLU A 21 16.37 5.05 -10.60
C GLU A 21 15.33 5.86 -9.81
N CYS A 22 14.43 5.17 -9.08
CA CYS A 22 13.45 5.84 -8.24
C CYS A 22 14.09 6.67 -7.12
N LEU A 23 15.15 6.15 -6.49
CA LEU A 23 15.86 6.83 -5.40
C LEU A 23 16.75 7.96 -5.92
N GLU A 24 17.42 7.75 -7.05
CA GLU A 24 18.22 8.79 -7.70
C GLU A 24 17.35 9.98 -8.11
N GLU A 25 16.18 9.73 -8.70
CA GLU A 25 15.25 10.82 -9.04
C GLU A 25 14.79 11.58 -7.79
N ALA A 26 14.42 10.86 -6.73
CA ALA A 26 13.90 11.47 -5.51
C ALA A 26 14.93 12.31 -4.75
N TYR A 27 16.20 11.90 -4.72
CA TYR A 27 17.21 12.49 -3.83
C TYR A 27 18.39 13.16 -4.54
N LEU A 28 18.66 12.82 -5.81
CA LEU A 28 19.83 13.33 -6.54
C LEU A 28 19.40 14.26 -7.68
N ASN A 29 18.43 13.83 -8.50
CA ASN A 29 18.12 14.48 -9.78
C ASN A 29 16.91 15.42 -9.73
N SER A 30 16.16 15.45 -8.62
CA SER A 30 15.01 16.34 -8.48
C SER A 30 15.42 17.82 -8.64
N ILE A 31 14.62 18.56 -9.41
CA ILE A 31 14.84 19.98 -9.74
C ILE A 31 14.93 20.86 -8.49
N THR A 32 14.28 20.46 -7.41
CA THR A 32 14.23 21.20 -6.15
C THR A 32 15.31 20.77 -5.14
N THR A 33 16.21 19.86 -5.53
CA THR A 33 17.28 19.37 -4.64
C THR A 33 18.25 20.50 -4.29
N VAL A 34 18.58 20.61 -3.01
CA VAL A 34 19.50 21.65 -2.51
C VAL A 34 20.92 21.32 -2.96
N ALA A 35 21.62 22.32 -3.49
CA ALA A 35 23.00 22.17 -3.91
C ALA A 35 23.90 21.69 -2.75
N GLY A 36 24.54 20.54 -2.95
CA GLY A 36 25.41 19.90 -1.94
C GLY A 36 24.74 18.79 -1.14
N GLU A 37 23.43 18.56 -1.29
CA GLU A 37 22.67 17.49 -0.60
C GLU A 37 22.25 16.36 -1.57
N HIS A 38 23.12 15.97 -2.49
CA HIS A 38 22.87 14.87 -3.44
C HIS A 38 23.36 13.54 -2.84
N ILE A 39 22.64 13.02 -1.85
CA ILE A 39 22.90 11.69 -1.31
C ILE A 39 21.60 10.91 -1.11
N VAL A 40 21.57 9.66 -1.54
CA VAL A 40 20.48 8.74 -1.18
C VAL A 40 20.64 8.38 0.30
N PRO A 41 19.61 8.62 1.14
CA PRO A 41 19.74 8.42 2.58
C PRO A 41 19.88 6.93 2.92
N TYR A 42 21.00 6.60 3.58
CA TYR A 42 21.23 5.30 4.19
C TYR A 42 21.63 5.51 5.65
N HIS A 43 20.86 4.92 6.56
CA HIS A 43 21.09 4.96 8.00
C HIS A 43 20.64 3.64 8.62
N GLU A 44 21.19 3.24 9.76
CA GLU A 44 20.79 1.99 10.45
C GLU A 44 19.31 2.00 10.90
N ASP A 45 18.78 3.19 11.18
CA ASP A 45 17.37 3.40 11.54
C ASP A 45 16.42 3.36 10.32
N LEU A 46 16.97 3.39 9.09
CA LEU A 46 16.17 3.36 7.87
C LEU A 46 16.12 1.93 7.31
N PRO A 47 14.92 1.35 7.11
CA PRO A 47 14.80 0.03 6.53
C PRO A 47 15.23 0.04 5.07
N LYS A 48 15.84 -1.06 4.63
CA LYS A 48 16.11 -1.28 3.21
C LYS A 48 14.79 -1.42 2.46
N ILE A 49 14.61 -0.63 1.41
CA ILE A 49 13.46 -0.76 0.52
C ILE A 49 13.66 -2.01 -0.36
N LEU A 50 12.59 -2.78 -0.53
CA LEU A 50 12.58 -3.97 -1.40
C LEU A 50 12.67 -3.58 -2.87
N ASP A 51 13.14 -4.51 -3.70
CA ASP A 51 13.22 -4.34 -5.15
C ASP A 51 11.86 -3.98 -5.76
N LYS A 52 10.78 -4.60 -5.27
CA LYS A 52 9.39 -4.32 -5.66
C LYS A 52 8.49 -4.13 -4.45
N VAL A 53 7.34 -3.51 -4.67
CA VAL A 53 6.23 -3.50 -3.73
C VAL A 53 5.42 -4.78 -3.94
N TYR A 54 5.16 -5.48 -2.84
CA TYR A 54 4.40 -6.72 -2.82
C TYR A 54 3.10 -6.53 -2.04
N PRO A 55 1.96 -7.05 -2.51
CA PRO A 55 0.76 -7.15 -1.69
C PRO A 55 0.97 -8.10 -0.51
N CYS A 56 0.20 -7.93 0.56
CA CYS A 56 0.39 -8.71 1.79
C CYS A 56 0.12 -10.21 1.57
N ASN A 57 -0.80 -10.56 0.66
CA ASN A 57 -1.19 -11.94 0.36
C ASN A 57 -0.12 -12.76 -0.38
N GLU A 58 0.89 -12.12 -0.98
CA GLU A 58 2.02 -12.80 -1.59
C GLU A 58 3.04 -13.26 -0.54
N ILE A 59 3.07 -12.60 0.63
CA ILE A 59 4.05 -12.86 1.69
C ILE A 59 3.47 -13.76 2.79
N VAL A 60 2.21 -13.54 3.16
CA VAL A 60 1.54 -14.29 4.23
C VAL A 60 0.12 -14.67 3.83
N LYS A 61 -0.42 -15.74 4.44
CA LYS A 61 -1.82 -16.11 4.28
C LYS A 61 -2.72 -15.01 4.86
N ILE A 62 -3.70 -14.57 4.08
CA ILE A 62 -4.72 -13.59 4.50
C ILE A 62 -6.09 -14.27 4.49
N ASP A 63 -6.82 -14.13 5.59
CA ASP A 63 -8.14 -14.77 5.74
C ASP A 63 -9.27 -13.97 5.09
N TYR A 64 -9.20 -12.63 5.10
CA TYR A 64 -10.22 -11.75 4.55
C TYR A 64 -9.65 -10.51 3.86
N PHE A 65 -10.35 -10.04 2.83
CA PHE A 65 -9.99 -8.85 2.06
C PHE A 65 -11.11 -7.81 2.15
N ILE A 66 -10.73 -6.56 2.37
CA ILE A 66 -11.65 -5.41 2.41
C ILE A 66 -11.16 -4.40 1.36
N PRO A 67 -11.76 -4.35 0.16
CA PRO A 67 -11.34 -3.47 -0.93
C PRO A 67 -11.72 -1.99 -0.72
N GLY A 68 -11.01 -1.10 -1.44
CA GLY A 68 -11.23 0.35 -1.50
C GLY A 68 -9.97 1.19 -1.21
N CYS A 69 -9.89 2.40 -1.76
CA CYS A 69 -8.73 3.31 -1.64
C CYS A 69 -9.11 4.74 -1.17
N PRO A 70 -9.73 4.90 0.03
CA PRO A 70 -9.84 3.91 1.09
C PRO A 70 -11.18 3.15 1.09
N PRO A 71 -11.28 2.01 1.81
CA PRO A 71 -12.54 1.28 1.95
C PRO A 71 -13.65 2.14 2.55
N ASN A 72 -14.88 1.93 2.10
CA ASN A 72 -16.06 2.58 2.67
C ASN A 72 -16.14 2.32 4.20
N PRO A 73 -16.38 3.33 5.05
CA PRO A 73 -16.47 3.14 6.49
C PRO A 73 -17.50 2.08 6.92
N GLU A 74 -18.64 1.99 6.23
CA GLU A 74 -19.68 1.01 6.53
C GLU A 74 -19.24 -0.41 6.16
N HIS A 75 -18.42 -0.56 5.11
CA HIS A 75 -17.82 -1.84 4.74
C HIS A 75 -16.86 -2.33 5.84
N ILE A 76 -15.98 -1.44 6.34
CA ILE A 76 -15.08 -1.76 7.45
C ILE A 76 -15.90 -2.16 8.69
N TRP A 77 -16.92 -1.36 9.03
CA TRP A 77 -17.76 -1.61 10.19
C TRP A 77 -18.46 -2.97 10.11
N LYS A 78 -19.12 -3.27 8.99
CA LYS A 78 -19.79 -4.56 8.77
C LYS A 78 -18.83 -5.75 8.80
N ALA A 79 -17.64 -5.61 8.23
CA ALA A 79 -16.62 -6.66 8.28
C ALA A 79 -16.19 -6.98 9.73
N VAL A 80 -15.98 -5.96 10.56
CA VAL A 80 -15.66 -6.15 11.98
C VAL A 80 -16.84 -6.76 12.74
N LYS A 81 -18.07 -6.29 12.51
CA LYS A 81 -19.28 -6.86 13.12
C LYS A 81 -19.48 -8.34 12.77
N ASN A 82 -19.25 -8.72 11.50
CA ASN A 82 -19.29 -10.12 11.06
C ASN A 82 -18.32 -10.99 11.86
N LEU A 83 -17.10 -10.52 12.07
CA LEU A 83 -16.07 -11.25 12.83
C LEU A 83 -16.40 -11.37 14.33
N LEU A 84 -16.96 -10.32 14.93
CA LEU A 84 -17.25 -10.29 16.36
C LEU A 84 -18.49 -11.13 16.74
N TRP A 85 -19.54 -11.09 15.91
CA TRP A 85 -20.83 -11.70 16.26
C TRP A 85 -21.15 -12.98 15.48
N GLY A 86 -20.42 -13.27 14.39
CA GLY A 86 -20.69 -14.45 13.56
C GLY A 86 -21.99 -14.36 12.74
N ASP A 87 -22.64 -13.19 12.72
CA ASP A 87 -23.82 -12.90 11.91
C ASP A 87 -23.43 -12.54 10.47
N GLN A 88 -24.41 -12.55 9.55
CA GLN A 88 -24.24 -12.08 8.17
C GLN A 88 -24.71 -10.63 8.00
N TYR A 89 -23.82 -9.67 8.25
CA TYR A 89 -23.94 -8.29 7.81
C TYR A 89 -23.50 -8.20 6.34
N SER A 90 -24.48 -8.14 5.43
CA SER A 90 -24.23 -8.06 3.99
C SER A 90 -23.60 -6.72 3.59
N ILE A 91 -22.58 -6.81 2.73
CA ILE A 91 -21.97 -5.66 2.07
C ILE A 91 -22.80 -5.32 0.84
N LEU A 92 -23.29 -4.09 0.76
CA LEU A 92 -24.07 -3.63 -0.38
C LEU A 92 -23.15 -3.35 -1.57
N TYR A 93 -23.67 -3.47 -2.80
CA TYR A 93 -22.91 -3.13 -4.00
C TYR A 93 -22.38 -1.68 -3.99
N SER A 94 -23.12 -0.76 -3.35
CA SER A 94 -22.68 0.63 -3.15
C SER A 94 -21.48 0.78 -2.23
N GLU A 95 -21.25 -0.18 -1.32
CA GLU A 95 -20.18 -0.18 -0.31
C GLU A 95 -18.93 -0.93 -0.81
N PHE A 96 -19.07 -1.71 -1.87
CA PHE A 96 -18.00 -2.51 -2.47
C PHE A 96 -17.37 -1.73 -3.62
N LYS A 97 -16.27 -1.03 -3.32
CA LYS A 97 -15.52 -0.19 -4.25
C LYS A 97 -14.05 -0.56 -4.24
N TYR A 98 -13.38 -0.20 -5.33
CA TYR A 98 -11.94 -0.37 -5.50
C TYR A 98 -11.28 1.02 -5.38
N ASP A 99 -11.87 2.02 -6.04
CA ASP A 99 -11.55 3.43 -5.88
C ASP A 99 -11.80 3.99 -4.46
#